data_AF-A0A1D1YYJ8-F1
#
_entry.id   AF-A0A1D1YYJ8-F1
#
_cell.length_a   1.000
_cell.length_b   1.000
_cell.length_c   1.000
_cell.angle_alpha   90.00
_cell.angle_beta   90.00
_cell.angle_gamma   90.00
#
_symmetry.space_group_name_H-M   'P 1'
#
loop_
_entity.id
_entity.type
_entity.pdbx_description
1 polymer ?
#
loop_
_entity_poly.entity_id
_entity_poly.type
_entity_poly.pdbx_seq_one_letter_code
_entity_poly.pdbx_strand_id
1 'polypeptide(L)'
;KEGVITVKEGKTIEDELEVTEGMKFDRGYISPYFITDTKTQKVELEKPLILLSEKKISVLQDILPSLETAAQQRRPLLIISEDIDGEALAACILNKLRGN
;
A
#
# COMPACT_ATOMS: atom_id res chain seq x y z
N LYS A 1 7.47 19.21 18.87
CA LYS A 1 7.82 18.05 18.02
C LYS A 1 7.79 16.83 18.92
N GLU A 2 6.70 16.08 18.88
CA GLU A 2 6.53 14.86 19.69
C GLU A 2 7.06 13.68 18.85
N GLY A 3 8.20 13.15 19.24
CA GLY A 3 8.73 11.90 18.69
C GLY A 3 8.30 10.75 19.58
N VAL A 4 7.85 9.64 18.99
CA VAL A 4 7.56 8.42 19.73
C VAL A 4 8.84 7.59 19.75
N ILE A 5 9.37 7.31 20.94
CA ILE A 5 10.48 6.36 21.12
C ILE A 5 9.85 5.01 21.48
N THR A 6 10.13 3.98 20.68
CA THR A 6 9.72 2.61 20.97
C THR A 6 10.96 1.77 21.18
N VAL A 7 11.02 1.05 22.30
CA VAL A 7 12.10 0.09 22.60
C VAL A 7 11.60 -1.31 22.28
N LYS A 8 12.41 -2.11 21.58
CA LYS A 8 12.14 -3.51 21.26
C LYS A 8 13.29 -4.38 21.76
N GLU A 9 12.99 -5.62 22.11
CA GLU A 9 13.99 -6.59 22.52
C GLU A 9 14.87 -6.98 21.32
N GLY A 10 16.17 -6.72 21.42
CA GLY A 10 17.15 -6.99 20.37
C GLY A 10 17.40 -8.50 20.19
N LYS A 11 17.77 -8.91 18.98
CA LYS A 11 18.21 -10.29 18.69
C LYS A 11 19.72 -10.48 18.85
N THR A 12 20.45 -9.39 19.10
CA THR A 12 21.90 -9.27 19.17
C THR A 12 22.31 -8.71 20.53
N ILE A 13 23.61 -8.71 20.82
CA ILE A 13 24.18 -8.18 22.06
C ILE A 13 24.47 -6.66 21.92
N GLU A 14 24.34 -6.12 20.72
CA GLU A 14 24.65 -4.73 20.39
C GLU A 14 23.38 -3.87 20.39
N ASP A 15 23.53 -2.60 20.81
CA ASP A 15 22.45 -1.62 20.77
C ASP A 15 22.24 -1.12 19.33
N GLU A 16 21.00 -1.20 18.82
CA GLU A 16 20.61 -0.73 17.49
C GLU A 16 19.61 0.44 17.58
N LEU A 17 19.84 1.52 16.81
CA LEU A 17 18.93 2.67 16.70
C LEU A 17 18.36 2.76 15.28
N GLU A 18 17.07 2.47 15.12
CA GLU A 18 16.34 2.66 13.86
C GLU A 18 15.50 3.95 13.91
N VAL A 19 15.81 4.92 13.05
CA VAL A 19 15.01 6.14 12.90
C VAL A 19 14.02 5.94 11.75
N THR A 20 12.72 5.98 12.06
CA THR A 20 11.67 5.92 11.04
C THR A 20 11.17 7.34 10.75
N GLU A 21 11.43 7.83 9.54
CA GLU A 21 10.77 9.03 9.03
C GLU A 21 9.45 8.66 8.35
N GLY A 22 8.40 9.45 8.62
CA GLY A 22 7.07 9.20 8.09
C GLY A 22 6.23 8.28 8.98
N MET A 23 5.41 7.43 8.37
CA MET A 23 4.49 6.53 9.07
C MET A 23 4.72 5.09 8.62
N LYS A 24 4.75 4.17 9.58
CA LYS A 24 4.89 2.73 9.35
C LYS A 24 3.66 2.02 9.92
N PHE A 25 3.13 1.07 9.17
CA PHE A 25 2.04 0.20 9.58
C PHE A 25 2.52 -1.26 9.56
N ASP A 26 1.92 -2.10 10.40
CA ASP A 26 2.26 -3.52 10.48
C ASP A 26 1.52 -4.38 9.44
N ARG A 27 0.76 -3.74 8.51
CA ARG A 27 0.06 -4.41 7.41
C ARG A 27 0.81 -4.24 6.08
N GLY A 28 0.85 -5.32 5.30
CA GLY A 28 1.44 -5.36 3.96
C GLY A 28 0.42 -5.31 2.83
N TYR A 29 0.85 -5.60 1.61
CA TYR A 29 -0.02 -5.71 0.44
C TYR A 29 -0.88 -6.99 0.49
N ILE A 30 -2.11 -6.92 -0.01
CA ILE A 30 -3.07 -8.04 0.01
C ILE A 30 -2.77 -9.14 -1.02
N SER A 31 -1.99 -8.84 -2.06
CA SER A 31 -1.69 -9.77 -3.14
C SER A 31 -0.28 -9.56 -3.72
N PRO A 32 0.48 -10.63 -4.01
CA PRO A 32 1.83 -10.51 -4.59
C PRO A 32 1.82 -9.95 -6.01
N TYR A 33 0.67 -9.93 -6.70
CA TYR A 33 0.55 -9.30 -8.03
C TYR A 33 0.83 -7.79 -8.04
N PHE A 34 0.86 -7.15 -6.88
CA PHE A 34 1.18 -5.73 -6.76
C PHE A 34 2.68 -5.43 -6.62
N ILE A 35 3.52 -6.45 -6.47
CA ILE A 35 4.98 -6.28 -6.34
C ILE A 35 5.53 -5.52 -7.56
N THR A 36 6.31 -4.47 -7.30
CA THR A 36 7.00 -3.67 -8.32
C THR A 36 8.48 -4.00 -8.40
N ASP A 37 9.11 -4.37 -7.27
CA ASP A 37 10.46 -4.92 -7.23
C ASP A 37 10.41 -6.40 -6.84
N THR A 38 10.65 -7.27 -7.83
CA THR A 38 10.63 -8.72 -7.66
C THR A 38 11.83 -9.28 -6.90
N LYS A 39 12.94 -8.55 -6.81
CA LYS A 39 14.13 -8.96 -6.03
C LYS A 39 13.91 -8.74 -4.56
N THR A 40 13.38 -7.57 -4.18
CA THR A 40 13.14 -7.23 -2.78
C THR A 40 11.74 -7.61 -2.30
N GLN A 41 10.86 -8.06 -3.20
CA GLN A 41 9.45 -8.32 -2.93
C GLN A 41 8.74 -7.11 -2.31
N LYS A 42 8.93 -5.93 -2.92
CA LYS A 42 8.37 -4.67 -2.43
C LYS A 42 7.42 -4.04 -3.44
N VAL A 43 6.53 -3.23 -2.90
CA VAL A 43 5.71 -2.29 -3.67
C VAL A 43 6.26 -0.89 -3.40
N GLU A 44 6.83 -0.27 -4.42
CA GLU A 44 7.45 1.05 -4.33
C GLU A 44 6.71 1.99 -5.29
N LEU A 45 6.09 3.03 -4.74
CA LEU A 45 5.26 3.97 -5.48
C LEU A 45 5.83 5.38 -5.33
N GLU A 46 6.06 6.07 -6.44
CA GLU A 46 6.46 7.48 -6.43
C GLU A 46 5.25 8.40 -6.56
N LYS A 47 5.15 9.36 -5.64
CA LYS A 47 4.08 10.38 -5.59
C LYS A 47 2.68 9.79 -5.86
N PRO A 48 2.26 8.72 -5.15
CA PRO A 48 0.95 8.12 -5.41
C PRO A 48 -0.19 9.06 -5.01
N LEU A 49 -1.36 8.87 -5.62
CA LEU A 49 -2.62 9.28 -5.03
C LEU A 49 -2.97 8.29 -3.91
N ILE A 50 -3.60 8.77 -2.84
CA ILE A 50 -3.96 7.93 -1.69
C ILE A 50 -5.48 7.94 -1.54
N LEU A 51 -6.09 6.76 -1.65
CA LEU A 51 -7.49 6.51 -1.31
C LEU A 51 -7.53 5.86 0.08
N LEU A 52 -8.26 6.49 1.01
CA LEU A 52 -8.49 5.96 2.35
C LEU A 52 -9.97 5.58 2.48
N SER A 53 -10.25 4.37 2.95
CA SER A 53 -11.61 3.91 3.27
C SER A 53 -11.64 3.20 4.61
N GLU A 54 -12.55 3.58 5.50
CA GLU A 54 -12.73 2.87 6.77
C GLU A 54 -13.54 1.56 6.61
N LYS A 55 -14.08 1.30 5.43
CA LYS A 55 -14.91 0.13 5.13
C LYS A 55 -14.20 -0.83 4.21
N LYS A 56 -14.55 -2.10 4.32
CA LYS A 56 -14.29 -3.12 3.30
C LYS A 56 -14.80 -2.70 1.91
N ILE A 57 -13.99 -2.96 0.89
CA ILE A 57 -14.28 -2.67 -0.52
C ILE A 57 -14.40 -4.00 -1.28
N SER A 58 -15.60 -4.33 -1.75
CA SER A 58 -15.86 -5.58 -2.47
C SER A 58 -16.28 -5.38 -3.91
N VAL A 59 -16.82 -4.20 -4.26
CA VAL A 59 -17.37 -3.89 -5.58
C VAL A 59 -16.53 -2.85 -6.30
N LEU A 60 -16.43 -2.99 -7.63
CA LEU A 60 -15.60 -2.09 -8.47
C LEU A 60 -16.09 -0.64 -8.44
N GLN A 61 -17.40 -0.42 -8.36
CA GLN A 61 -18.00 0.93 -8.39
C GLN A 61 -17.49 1.84 -7.27
N ASP A 62 -17.15 1.28 -6.11
CA ASP A 62 -16.63 2.05 -4.97
C ASP A 62 -15.24 2.65 -5.23
N ILE A 63 -14.44 2.02 -6.10
CA ILE A 63 -13.06 2.46 -6.40
C ILE A 63 -12.92 3.04 -7.81
N LEU A 64 -13.91 2.86 -8.68
CA LEU A 64 -13.86 3.27 -10.08
C LEU A 64 -13.49 4.76 -10.24
N PRO A 65 -14.09 5.72 -9.50
CA PRO A 65 -13.72 7.14 -9.64
C PRO A 65 -12.24 7.42 -9.29
N SER A 66 -11.71 6.68 -8.30
CA SER A 66 -10.31 6.83 -7.88
C SER A 66 -9.36 6.25 -8.92
N LEU A 67 -9.71 5.12 -9.53
CA LEU A 67 -8.96 4.51 -10.64
C LEU A 67 -8.93 5.43 -11.86
N GLU A 68 -10.06 6.02 -12.23
CA GLU A 68 -10.16 6.98 -13.33
C GLU A 68 -9.29 8.21 -13.08
N THR A 69 -9.35 8.76 -11.87
CA THR A 69 -8.52 9.92 -11.47
C THR A 69 -7.03 9.60 -11.56
N ALA A 70 -6.63 8.42 -11.07
CA ALA A 70 -5.24 7.96 -11.13
C ALA A 70 -4.75 7.77 -12.56
N ALA A 71 -5.59 7.18 -13.42
CA ALA A 71 -5.31 6.98 -14.83
C ALA A 71 -5.17 8.33 -15.58
N GLN A 72 -6.08 9.28 -15.34
CA GLN A 72 -6.04 10.61 -15.93
C GLN A 72 -4.77 11.37 -15.55
N GLN A 73 -4.36 11.31 -14.28
CA GLN A 73 -3.14 11.96 -13.80
C GLN A 73 -1.87 11.18 -14.12
N ARG A 74 -1.97 9.95 -14.63
CA ARG A 74 -0.85 9.02 -14.84
C ARG A 74 0.00 8.85 -13.59
N ARG A 75 -0.66 8.74 -12.44
CA ARG A 75 -0.02 8.56 -11.13
C ARG A 75 -0.46 7.24 -10.52
N PRO A 76 0.41 6.55 -9.76
CA PRO A 76 0.02 5.35 -9.04
C PRO A 76 -1.07 5.64 -8.01
N LEU A 77 -1.92 4.66 -7.72
CA LEU A 77 -2.94 4.74 -6.67
C LEU A 77 -2.58 3.78 -5.53
N LEU A 78 -2.43 4.32 -4.33
CA LEU A 78 -2.34 3.56 -3.08
C LEU A 78 -3.74 3.53 -2.45
N ILE A 79 -4.28 2.35 -2.23
CA ILE A 79 -5.56 2.16 -1.53
C ILE A 79 -5.26 1.59 -0.14
N ILE A 80 -5.75 2.26 0.89
CA ILE A 80 -5.72 1.78 2.28
C ILE A 80 -7.17 1.64 2.74
N SER A 81 -7.58 0.41 3.03
CA SER A 81 -8.91 0.10 3.54
C SER A 81 -8.87 -0.97 4.64
N GLU A 82 -10.02 -1.20 5.28
CA GLU A 82 -10.20 -2.33 6.22
C GLU A 82 -9.82 -3.68 5.56
N ASP A 83 -10.35 -3.90 4.36
CA ASP A 83 -10.13 -5.06 3.49
C ASP A 83 -10.49 -4.71 2.02
N ILE A 84 -9.95 -5.46 1.05
CA ILE A 84 -10.34 -5.40 -0.37
C ILE A 84 -10.47 -6.82 -0.89
N ASP A 85 -11.64 -7.19 -1.41
CA ASP A 85 -11.86 -8.55 -1.93
C ASP A 85 -12.76 -8.56 -3.17
N GLY A 86 -13.19 -9.76 -3.56
CA GLY A 86 -14.19 -9.97 -4.60
C GLY A 86 -13.82 -9.35 -5.95
N GLU A 87 -14.80 -8.65 -6.53
CA GLU A 87 -14.66 -8.01 -7.83
C GLU A 87 -13.67 -6.85 -7.80
N ALA A 88 -13.67 -6.06 -6.72
CA ALA A 88 -12.75 -4.93 -6.55
C ALA A 88 -11.29 -5.39 -6.60
N LEU A 89 -10.93 -6.43 -5.84
CA LEU A 89 -9.57 -6.97 -5.84
C LEU A 89 -9.18 -7.51 -7.22
N ALA A 90 -10.06 -8.28 -7.86
CA ALA A 90 -9.82 -8.84 -9.18
C ALA A 90 -9.58 -7.73 -10.21
N ALA A 91 -10.38 -6.66 -10.19
CA ALA A 91 -10.23 -5.51 -11.06
C ALA A 91 -8.92 -4.76 -10.83
N CYS A 92 -8.50 -4.57 -9.57
CA CYS A 92 -7.21 -3.97 -9.25
C CYS A 92 -6.03 -4.79 -9.81
N ILE A 93 -6.05 -6.11 -9.65
CA ILE A 93 -5.01 -7.01 -10.17
C ILE A 93 -4.98 -6.94 -11.70
N LEU A 94 -6.13 -7.02 -12.36
CA LEU A 94 -6.21 -6.94 -13.82
C LEU A 94 -5.70 -5.59 -14.35
N ASN A 95 -6.04 -4.49 -13.69
CA ASN A 95 -5.51 -3.17 -14.06
C ASN A 95 -3.99 -3.11 -13.90
N LYS A 96 -3.43 -3.66 -12.82
CA LYS A 96 -1.98 -3.71 -12.64
C LYS A 96 -1.28 -4.53 -13.72
N LEU A 97 -1.85 -5.67 -14.12
CA LEU A 97 -1.29 -6.54 -15.16
C LEU A 97 -1.36 -5.91 -16.56
N ARG A 98 -2.39 -5.09 -16.83
CA ARG A 98 -2.58 -4.39 -18.12
C ARG A 98 -1.76 -3.11 -18.23
N GLY A 99 -1.47 -2.45 -17.11
CA GLY A 99 -0.77 -1.18 -17.04
C GLY A 99 0.76 -1.28 -16.86
N ASN A 100 1.33 -2.48 -17.00
CA ASN A 100 2.78 -2.66 -17.15
C ASN A 100 3.23 -2.33 -18.57
#